data_AF-A0A956VV68-F1
#
_entry.id   AF-A0A956VV68-F1
#
_cell.length_a   1.000
_cell.length_b   1.000
_cell.length_c   1.000
_cell.angle_alpha   90.00
_cell.angle_beta   90.00
_cell.angle_gamma   90.00
#
_symmetry.space_group_name_H-M   'P 1'
#
loop_
_entity.id
_entity.type
_entity.pdbx_description
1 polymer ?
#
loop_
_entity_poly.entity_id
_entity_poly.type
_entity_poly.pdbx_seq_one_letter_code
_entity_poly.pdbx_strand_id
1 'polypeptide(L)'
;ADSAESLAQIPQEDQGDILRFAAMLAPGSPTAAMEYIKSNPFVRTRLTDEQREQWREVGLGVLTTEHNPEGAEAYFRLESTRAEEMMRALSSRVELASINTMLRMYAKALSGEPVSVMSAEDLAGANIGWVNESAATTEGSAIYLPPFVATFEEQEANFQVYKVFTTHQTARMEFGSFRYRWDRPGAFVEASMGAREAAAKERRTAAQQKERSEAITSIQRYFNAFDERTLISGLFTIVEDTRVDTLVAREYGGIRRWLHRLQEWEAERRPRVEEMGLRTAFVENILRASLGRPDTIRWPVAFREYLSQGMGALKIVEQEGANVQDSAEVAAMLYDIAQAIPNVIAAPGDGKYEWDGPTDDMLSIQPGTPSGEQGPDMQPSDQEMQFQSPPQPEFRGDFKPELVQLLARLKNKVDGDQDGSMA
;
A
#
# COMPACT_ATOMS: atom_id res chain seq x y z
N ALA A 1 15.57 33.40 20.38
CA ALA A 1 14.78 33.36 19.13
C ALA A 1 14.13 32.00 19.00
N ASP A 2 14.93 30.92 18.97
CA ASP A 2 14.45 29.54 18.83
C ASP A 2 13.26 29.12 19.70
N SER A 3 13.29 29.29 21.03
CA SER A 3 12.21 28.76 21.90
C SER A 3 10.86 29.43 21.69
N ALA A 4 10.83 30.71 21.28
CA ALA A 4 9.58 31.41 21.00
C ALA A 4 8.98 30.94 19.66
N GLU A 5 9.84 30.65 18.68
CA GLU A 5 9.45 30.05 17.40
C GLU A 5 8.95 28.62 17.58
N SER A 6 9.64 27.79 18.39
CA SER A 6 9.18 26.44 18.74
C SER A 6 7.82 26.47 19.45
N LEU A 7 7.62 27.39 20.40
CA LEU A 7 6.33 27.50 21.10
C LEU A 7 5.20 27.94 20.15
N ALA A 8 5.49 28.79 19.16
CA ALA A 8 4.52 29.24 18.17
C ALA A 8 4.03 28.10 17.23
N GLN A 9 4.78 27.01 17.11
CA GLN A 9 4.36 25.81 16.36
C GLN A 9 3.33 24.95 17.11
N ILE A 10 3.04 25.28 18.37
CA ILE A 10 2.18 24.48 19.26
C ILE A 10 0.80 25.16 19.37
N PRO A 11 -0.31 24.39 19.30
CA PRO A 11 -1.66 24.93 19.51
C PRO A 11 -1.76 25.76 20.79
N GLN A 12 -2.44 26.89 20.72
CA GLN A 12 -2.49 27.88 21.82
C GLN A 12 -3.03 27.29 23.14
N GLU A 13 -3.94 26.32 23.04
CA GLU A 13 -4.52 25.59 24.18
C GLU A 13 -3.47 24.77 24.96
N ASP A 14 -2.43 24.29 24.28
CA ASP A 14 -1.39 23.44 24.86
C ASP A 14 -0.18 24.23 25.38
N GLN A 15 0.03 25.45 24.88
CA GLN A 15 1.18 26.29 25.26
C GLN A 15 1.23 26.54 26.76
N GLY A 16 0.07 26.70 27.41
CA GLY A 16 -0.01 26.94 28.86
C GLY A 16 0.58 25.79 29.69
N ASP A 17 0.39 24.54 29.26
CA ASP A 17 0.92 23.38 29.97
C ASP A 17 2.44 23.27 29.87
N ILE A 18 2.96 23.52 28.67
CA ILE A 18 4.40 23.53 28.39
C ILE A 18 5.10 24.61 29.21
N LEU A 19 4.54 25.83 29.24
CA LEU A 19 5.10 26.93 30.02
C LEU A 19 5.07 26.66 31.53
N ARG A 20 4.01 26.01 32.04
CA ARG A 20 3.96 25.59 33.46
C ARG A 20 5.08 24.63 33.80
N PHE A 21 5.31 23.61 32.98
CA PHE A 21 6.38 22.65 33.22
C PHE A 21 7.78 23.28 33.05
N ALA A 22 7.98 24.14 32.05
CA ALA A 22 9.22 24.89 31.89
C ALA A 22 9.50 25.79 33.11
N ALA A 23 8.47 26.41 33.69
CA ALA A 23 8.60 27.20 34.91
C ALA A 23 8.98 26.34 36.14
N MET A 24 8.65 25.04 36.15
CA MET A 24 9.12 24.12 37.19
C MET A 24 10.60 23.77 37.04
N LEU A 25 11.10 23.65 35.81
CA LEU A 25 12.53 23.38 35.54
C LEU A 25 13.42 24.60 35.80
N ALA A 26 12.91 25.80 35.51
CA ALA A 26 13.69 27.04 35.50
C ALA A 26 14.46 27.35 36.80
N PRO A 27 13.94 27.11 38.02
CA PRO A 27 14.70 27.31 39.25
C PRO A 27 15.94 26.41 39.37
N GLY A 28 15.90 25.20 38.79
CA GLY A 28 17.01 24.24 38.83
C GLY A 28 17.96 24.37 37.64
N SER A 29 17.43 24.57 36.43
CA SER A 29 18.21 24.94 35.25
C SER A 29 17.32 25.73 34.26
N PRO A 30 17.57 27.05 34.11
CA PRO A 30 16.91 27.86 33.08
C PRO A 30 17.19 27.34 31.67
N THR A 31 18.37 26.79 31.43
CA THR A 31 18.74 26.21 30.14
C THR A 31 17.88 24.97 29.85
N ALA A 32 17.72 24.06 30.80
CA ALA A 32 16.88 22.87 30.63
C ALA A 32 15.42 23.24 30.33
N ALA A 33 14.90 24.28 30.98
CA ALA A 33 13.56 24.82 30.69
C ALA A 33 13.43 25.31 29.25
N MET A 34 14.45 26.01 28.74
CA MET A 34 14.47 26.50 27.36
C MET A 34 14.62 25.37 26.33
N GLU A 35 15.46 24.38 26.61
CA GLU A 35 15.64 23.20 25.75
C GLU A 35 14.37 22.33 25.71
N TYR A 36 13.64 22.20 26.83
CA TYR A 36 12.35 21.52 26.87
C TYR A 36 11.32 22.18 25.94
N ILE A 37 11.25 23.52 25.93
CA ILE A 37 10.34 24.24 25.03
C ILE A 37 10.74 24.01 23.56
N LYS A 38 12.04 24.02 23.25
CA LYS A 38 12.55 23.84 21.88
C LYS A 38 12.28 22.44 21.33
N SER A 39 12.48 21.40 22.13
CA SER A 39 12.27 20.01 21.69
C SER A 39 10.80 19.61 21.66
N ASN A 40 9.91 20.37 22.32
CA ASN A 40 8.51 20.02 22.47
C ASN A 40 7.76 19.77 21.15
N PRO A 41 7.87 20.61 20.10
CA PRO A 41 7.21 20.34 18.82
C PRO A 41 7.58 18.97 18.27
N PHE A 42 8.87 18.60 18.31
CA PHE A 42 9.34 17.29 17.88
C PHE A 42 8.79 16.16 18.78
N VAL A 43 8.91 16.30 20.10
CA VAL A 43 8.44 15.28 21.05
C VAL A 43 6.93 14.99 20.88
N ARG A 44 6.13 16.03 20.60
CA ARG A 44 4.69 15.91 20.32
C ARG A 44 4.37 15.16 19.03
N THR A 45 5.27 15.17 18.04
CA THR A 45 5.08 14.33 16.84
C THR A 45 5.31 12.85 17.11
N ARG A 46 5.91 12.49 18.26
CA ARG A 46 6.33 11.11 18.57
C ARG A 46 5.58 10.49 19.74
N LEU A 47 5.14 11.29 20.70
CA LEU A 47 4.58 10.84 21.97
C LEU A 47 3.16 11.37 22.20
N THR A 48 2.28 10.49 22.70
CA THR A 48 0.95 10.86 23.22
C THR A 48 1.06 11.71 24.47
N ASP A 49 -0.04 12.32 24.90
CA ASP A 49 -0.06 13.20 26.08
C ASP A 49 0.41 12.47 27.35
N GLU A 50 -0.05 11.23 27.54
CA GLU A 50 0.36 10.38 28.67
C GLU A 50 1.84 10.01 28.62
N GLN A 51 2.36 9.67 27.44
CA GLN A 51 3.77 9.36 27.23
C GLN A 51 4.66 10.59 27.47
N ARG A 52 4.22 11.78 27.06
CA ARG A 52 4.96 13.02 27.32
C ARG A 52 5.07 13.31 28.81
N GLU A 53 4.06 12.98 29.60
CA GLU A 53 4.14 13.12 31.06
C GLU A 53 5.24 12.23 31.64
N GLN A 54 5.31 10.96 31.24
CA GLN A 54 6.36 10.05 31.69
C GLN A 54 7.76 10.53 31.29
N TRP A 55 7.90 11.02 30.04
CA TRP A 55 9.15 11.62 29.56
C TRP A 55 9.56 12.86 30.38
N ARG A 56 8.58 13.73 30.69
CA ARG A 56 8.78 14.91 31.55
C ARG A 56 9.25 14.54 32.95
N GLU A 57 8.59 13.58 33.59
CA GLU A 57 8.93 13.13 34.95
C GLU A 57 10.36 12.62 35.04
N VAL A 58 10.82 11.85 34.05
CA VAL A 58 12.20 11.35 34.00
C VAL A 58 13.18 12.51 33.87
N GLY A 59 12.95 13.45 32.95
CA GLY A 59 13.80 14.63 32.78
C GLY A 59 13.85 15.52 34.03
N LEU A 60 12.72 15.70 34.70
CA LEU A 60 12.65 16.42 35.98
C LEU A 60 13.41 15.68 37.09
N GLY A 61 13.34 14.34 37.12
CA GLY A 61 14.07 13.51 38.08
C GLY A 61 15.60 13.64 37.94
N VAL A 62 16.12 13.76 36.72
CA VAL A 62 17.56 14.04 36.49
C VAL A 62 17.96 15.37 37.14
N LEU A 63 17.11 16.38 37.03
CA LEU A 63 17.38 17.70 37.62
C LEU A 63 17.25 17.71 39.15
N THR A 64 16.18 17.11 39.68
CA THR A 64 15.74 17.29 41.07
C THR A 64 16.20 16.18 42.01
N THR A 65 16.18 14.93 41.55
CA THR A 65 16.58 13.77 42.36
C THR A 65 18.08 13.50 42.24
N GLU A 66 18.58 13.51 41.01
CA GLU A 66 20.00 13.25 40.73
C GLU A 66 20.87 14.52 40.85
N HIS A 67 20.24 15.68 41.03
CA HIS A 67 20.90 17.00 41.18
C HIS A 67 21.87 17.29 40.02
N ASN A 68 21.51 16.89 38.80
CA ASN A 68 22.36 16.99 37.62
C ASN A 68 21.76 17.95 36.56
N PRO A 69 22.02 19.27 36.66
CA PRO A 69 21.47 20.24 35.72
C PRO A 69 21.97 20.05 34.29
N GLU A 70 23.26 19.74 34.09
CA GLU A 70 23.84 19.47 32.77
C GLU A 70 23.22 18.22 32.13
N GLY A 71 22.95 17.19 32.94
CA GLY A 71 22.25 15.99 32.49
C GLY A 71 20.81 16.26 32.05
N ALA A 72 20.09 17.11 32.79
CA ALA A 72 18.73 17.52 32.43
C ALA A 72 18.70 18.37 31.14
N GLU A 73 19.69 19.25 30.96
CA GLU A 73 19.89 20.01 29.73
C GLU A 73 20.09 19.09 28.53
N ALA A 74 21.03 18.14 28.63
CA ALA A 74 21.27 17.15 27.58
C ALA A 74 20.05 16.24 27.33
N TYR A 75 19.27 15.95 28.37
CA TYR A 75 18.03 15.18 28.25
C TYR A 75 16.99 15.91 27.42
N PHE A 76 16.68 17.16 27.77
CA PHE A 76 15.66 17.95 27.07
C PHE A 76 16.10 18.43 25.69
N ARG A 77 17.40 18.46 25.40
CA ARG A 77 17.93 18.64 24.05
C ARG A 77 17.89 17.37 23.19
N LEU A 78 17.52 16.22 23.76
CA LEU A 78 17.53 14.91 23.09
C LEU A 78 18.94 14.43 22.69
N GLU A 79 19.98 14.86 23.43
CA GLU A 79 21.39 14.49 23.19
C GLU A 79 21.91 13.43 24.18
N SER A 80 21.15 13.12 25.22
CA SER A 80 21.53 12.09 26.18
C SER A 80 21.03 10.71 25.77
N THR A 81 21.83 9.67 26.02
CA THR A 81 21.41 8.26 25.81
C THR A 81 20.10 7.94 26.54
N ARG A 82 19.90 8.50 27.74
CA ARG A 82 18.66 8.31 28.52
C ARG A 82 17.43 8.94 27.84
N ALA A 83 17.60 10.10 27.19
CA ALA A 83 16.52 10.73 26.44
C ALA A 83 16.18 9.92 25.19
N GLU A 84 17.18 9.44 24.46
CA GLU A 84 16.98 8.59 23.29
C GLU A 84 16.28 7.27 23.65
N GLU A 85 16.73 6.61 24.73
CA GLU A 85 16.12 5.38 25.24
C GLU A 85 14.69 5.60 25.69
N MET A 86 14.41 6.69 26.42
CA MET A 86 13.06 7.01 26.87
C MET A 86 12.13 7.35 25.71
N MET A 87 12.59 8.17 24.76
CA MET A 87 11.83 8.48 23.54
C MET A 87 11.52 7.20 22.76
N ARG A 88 12.49 6.31 22.60
CA ARG A 88 12.30 5.02 21.92
C ARG A 88 11.35 4.11 22.68
N ALA A 89 11.44 4.02 24.00
CA ALA A 89 10.60 3.16 24.82
C ALA A 89 9.14 3.63 24.88
N LEU A 90 8.91 4.94 24.87
CA LEU A 90 7.57 5.52 24.94
C LEU A 90 6.91 5.62 23.56
N SER A 91 7.69 5.85 22.50
CA SER A 91 7.16 6.04 21.15
C SER A 91 6.55 4.75 20.59
N SER A 92 5.30 4.83 20.13
CA SER A 92 4.69 3.75 19.35
C SER A 92 5.39 3.55 18.00
N ARG A 93 6.01 4.61 17.47
CA ARG A 93 6.71 4.58 16.19
C ARG A 93 7.94 3.67 16.25
N VAL A 94 8.10 2.85 15.21
CA VAL A 94 9.29 2.03 14.96
C VAL A 94 10.06 2.65 13.80
N GLU A 95 11.36 2.87 13.97
CA GLU A 95 12.24 3.40 12.91
C GLU A 95 12.89 2.25 12.14
N LEU A 96 12.85 2.29 10.81
CA LEU A 96 13.47 1.26 9.95
C LEU A 96 14.94 1.07 10.29
N ALA A 97 15.68 2.17 10.52
CA ALA A 97 17.10 2.14 10.83
C ALA A 97 17.45 1.23 12.03
N SER A 98 16.58 1.16 13.04
CA SER A 98 16.79 0.34 14.24
C SER A 98 16.58 -1.16 14.01
N ILE A 99 15.81 -1.55 12.99
CA ILE A 99 15.45 -2.95 12.72
C ILE A 99 15.92 -3.43 11.34
N ASN A 100 16.64 -2.59 10.59
CA ASN A 100 17.01 -2.85 9.20
C ASN A 100 17.77 -4.16 9.02
N THR A 101 18.79 -4.42 9.84
CA THR A 101 19.56 -5.66 9.80
C THR A 101 18.70 -6.89 10.06
N MET A 102 17.74 -6.78 10.99
CA MET A 102 16.80 -7.87 11.29
C MET A 102 15.87 -8.13 10.09
N LEU A 103 15.32 -7.08 9.48
CA LEU A 103 14.45 -7.22 8.32
C LEU A 103 15.20 -7.78 7.10
N ARG A 104 16.48 -7.44 6.90
CA ARG A 104 17.32 -8.06 5.86
C ARG A 104 17.48 -9.56 6.07
N MET A 105 17.78 -9.97 7.30
CA MET A 105 17.88 -11.40 7.64
C MET A 105 16.54 -12.11 7.47
N TYR A 106 15.44 -11.46 7.88
CA TYR A 106 14.09 -11.96 7.72
C TYR A 106 13.71 -12.14 6.25
N ALA A 107 13.89 -11.12 5.41
CA ALA A 107 13.60 -11.17 3.98
C ALA A 107 14.42 -12.26 3.27
N LYS A 108 15.72 -12.38 3.60
CA LYS A 108 16.59 -13.44 3.07
C LYS A 108 16.11 -14.84 3.49
N ALA A 109 15.61 -14.98 4.72
CA ALA A 109 15.07 -16.25 5.20
C ALA A 109 13.76 -16.64 4.48
N LEU A 110 12.96 -15.65 4.05
CA LEU A 110 11.76 -15.88 3.25
C LEU A 110 12.11 -16.25 1.80
N SER A 111 12.85 -15.39 1.09
CA SER A 111 13.11 -15.57 -0.35
C SER A 111 14.16 -16.62 -0.69
N GLY A 112 14.99 -17.04 0.28
CA GLY A 112 16.16 -17.88 0.06
C GLY A 112 17.35 -17.16 -0.61
N GLU A 113 17.17 -15.91 -1.04
CA GLU A 113 18.20 -15.10 -1.71
C GLU A 113 18.51 -13.81 -0.93
N PRO A 114 19.72 -13.24 -1.04
CA PRO A 114 20.03 -11.96 -0.41
C PRO A 114 19.13 -10.83 -0.94
N VAL A 115 18.31 -10.25 -0.07
CA VAL A 115 17.46 -9.09 -0.39
C VAL A 115 17.99 -7.85 0.33
N SER A 116 18.19 -6.77 -0.43
CA SER A 116 18.50 -5.45 0.15
C SER A 116 17.25 -4.80 0.71
N VAL A 117 17.34 -4.22 1.92
CA VAL A 117 16.23 -3.49 2.56
C VAL A 117 16.65 -2.04 2.76
N MET A 118 16.03 -1.11 2.06
CA MET A 118 16.38 0.31 2.04
C MET A 118 15.21 1.19 2.48
N SER A 119 15.48 2.47 2.80
CA SER A 119 14.40 3.42 3.09
C SER A 119 13.77 3.89 1.78
N ALA A 120 12.46 4.06 1.75
CA ALA A 120 11.76 4.68 0.62
C ALA A 120 12.19 6.17 0.42
N GLU A 121 12.70 6.84 1.45
CA GLU A 121 13.30 8.17 1.33
C GLU A 121 14.58 8.17 0.47
N ASP A 122 15.33 7.07 0.45
CA ASP A 122 16.56 6.95 -0.35
C ASP A 122 16.24 7.01 -1.87
N LEU A 123 15.04 6.57 -2.26
CA LEU A 123 14.53 6.68 -3.63
C LEU A 123 14.14 8.11 -4.01
N ALA A 124 13.59 8.85 -3.05
CA ALA A 124 13.17 10.24 -3.25
C ALA A 124 14.36 11.18 -3.46
N GLY A 125 15.43 10.98 -2.67
CA GLY A 125 16.68 11.74 -2.79
C GLY A 125 17.38 11.58 -4.15
N ALA A 126 17.08 10.52 -4.89
CA ALA A 126 17.56 10.31 -6.26
C ALA A 126 16.81 11.14 -7.32
N ASN A 127 15.85 11.99 -6.92
CA ASN A 127 15.01 12.82 -7.79
C ASN A 127 14.25 12.00 -8.86
N ILE A 128 13.97 10.73 -8.54
CA ILE A 128 13.15 9.84 -9.35
C ILE A 128 11.71 10.17 -8.99
N GLY A 129 11.12 11.17 -9.66
CA GLY A 129 9.80 11.77 -9.38
C GLY A 129 8.57 10.86 -9.55
N TRP A 130 8.70 9.58 -9.24
CA TRP A 130 7.72 8.52 -9.45
C TRP A 130 7.53 7.62 -8.21
N VAL A 131 8.09 7.99 -7.05
CA VAL A 131 8.06 7.15 -5.83
C VAL A 131 7.29 7.87 -4.72
N ASN A 132 6.30 7.19 -4.16
CA ASN A 132 5.71 7.61 -2.91
C ASN A 132 6.71 7.32 -1.77
N GLU A 133 7.25 8.38 -1.17
CA GLU A 133 8.31 8.33 -0.15
C GLU A 133 7.90 7.56 1.11
N SER A 134 6.59 7.35 1.30
CA SER A 134 6.02 6.66 2.45
C SER A 134 5.44 5.28 2.14
N ALA A 135 5.51 4.78 0.90
CA ALA A 135 4.96 3.48 0.52
C ALA A 135 6.06 2.41 0.35
N ALA A 136 5.78 1.20 0.82
CA ALA A 136 6.65 0.06 0.56
C ALA A 136 6.69 -0.28 -0.94
N THR A 137 7.83 -0.65 -1.50
CA THR A 137 7.94 -1.06 -2.91
C THR A 137 9.14 -1.97 -3.16
N THR A 138 9.30 -2.48 -4.38
CA THR A 138 10.46 -3.28 -4.76
C THR A 138 10.86 -3.05 -6.22
N GLU A 139 12.15 -3.13 -6.48
CA GLU A 139 12.73 -3.11 -7.83
C GLU A 139 13.09 -4.51 -8.36
N GLY A 140 12.72 -5.57 -7.65
CA GLY A 140 13.03 -6.96 -7.99
C GLY A 140 14.35 -7.52 -7.43
N SER A 141 15.21 -6.67 -6.84
CA SER A 141 16.42 -7.07 -6.10
C SER A 141 16.57 -6.41 -4.74
N ALA A 142 15.89 -5.27 -4.53
CA ALA A 142 15.79 -4.58 -3.27
C ALA A 142 14.33 -4.35 -2.93
N ILE A 143 14.02 -4.32 -1.63
CA ILE A 143 12.78 -3.81 -1.10
C ILE A 143 13.05 -2.46 -0.44
N TYR A 144 12.13 -1.55 -0.61
CA TYR A 144 12.15 -0.22 -0.03
C TYR A 144 10.96 -0.14 0.93
N LEU A 145 11.22 0.26 2.16
CA LEU A 145 10.23 0.32 3.22
C LEU A 145 10.13 1.75 3.75
N PRO A 146 8.98 2.14 4.33
CA PRO A 146 8.85 3.45 4.94
C PRO A 146 9.91 3.68 6.01
N PRO A 147 10.43 4.91 6.15
CA PRO A 147 11.47 5.26 7.13
C PRO A 147 11.04 4.94 8.56
N PHE A 148 9.72 4.99 8.81
CA PHE A 148 9.10 4.63 10.07
C PHE A 148 7.70 4.07 9.88
N VAL A 149 7.21 3.36 10.89
CA VAL A 149 5.80 2.91 10.98
C VAL A 149 5.22 3.32 12.34
N ALA A 150 4.01 3.89 12.32
CA ALA A 150 3.25 4.32 13.50
C ALA A 150 1.74 4.06 13.33
N THR A 151 1.37 2.93 12.71
CA THR A 151 0.00 2.55 12.37
C THR A 151 -0.89 2.31 13.60
N PHE A 152 -0.31 1.72 14.65
CA PHE A 152 -0.96 1.38 15.91
C PHE A 152 -0.35 2.14 17.11
N GLU A 153 -1.05 2.15 18.23
CA GLU A 153 -0.57 2.77 19.48
C GLU A 153 0.53 1.93 20.15
N GLU A 154 0.58 0.62 19.87
CA GLU A 154 1.60 -0.26 20.45
C GLU A 154 2.83 -0.37 19.54
N GLN A 155 4.02 -0.11 20.10
CA GLN A 155 5.29 -0.25 19.37
C GLN A 155 5.50 -1.68 18.84
N GLU A 156 5.19 -2.70 19.65
CA GLU A 156 5.28 -4.09 19.24
C GLU A 156 4.37 -4.41 18.04
N ALA A 157 3.18 -3.81 17.97
CA ALA A 157 2.29 -3.97 16.83
C ALA A 157 2.88 -3.34 15.56
N ASN A 158 3.45 -2.13 15.66
CA ASN A 158 4.11 -1.46 14.54
C ASN A 158 5.35 -2.20 14.04
N PHE A 159 6.07 -2.89 14.93
CA PHE A 159 7.14 -3.80 14.50
C PHE A 159 6.61 -4.96 13.64
N GLN A 160 5.41 -5.49 13.95
CA GLN A 160 4.80 -6.55 13.14
C GLN A 160 4.28 -6.01 11.79
N VAL A 161 3.84 -4.75 11.74
CA VAL A 161 3.50 -4.08 10.47
C VAL A 161 4.70 -4.05 9.52
N TYR A 162 5.89 -3.74 10.01
CA TYR A 162 7.12 -3.83 9.20
C TYR A 162 7.37 -5.23 8.64
N LYS A 163 7.09 -6.27 9.43
CA LYS A 163 7.19 -7.65 8.96
C LYS A 163 6.15 -7.95 7.88
N VAL A 164 4.94 -7.42 7.99
CA VAL A 164 3.92 -7.56 6.93
C VAL A 164 4.40 -6.89 5.65
N PHE A 165 4.87 -5.64 5.72
CA PHE A 165 5.38 -4.92 4.53
C PHE A 165 6.54 -5.69 3.89
N THR A 166 7.49 -6.14 4.71
CA THR A 166 8.65 -6.92 4.25
C THR A 166 8.20 -8.22 3.58
N THR A 167 7.31 -8.97 4.23
CA THR A 167 6.80 -10.24 3.71
C THR A 167 6.10 -10.03 2.37
N HIS A 168 5.24 -9.02 2.26
CA HIS A 168 4.50 -8.73 1.03
C HIS A 168 5.42 -8.39 -0.14
N GLN A 169 6.38 -7.49 0.06
CA GLN A 169 7.32 -7.11 -1.01
C GLN A 169 8.24 -8.27 -1.40
N THR A 170 8.68 -9.07 -0.42
CA THR A 170 9.47 -10.28 -0.70
C THR A 170 8.65 -11.32 -1.46
N ALA A 171 7.40 -11.54 -1.06
CA ALA A 171 6.47 -12.47 -1.68
C ALA A 171 6.17 -12.12 -3.14
N ARG A 172 6.09 -10.83 -3.50
CA ARG A 172 5.96 -10.42 -4.91
C ARG A 172 7.13 -10.92 -5.78
N MET A 173 8.35 -10.90 -5.25
CA MET A 173 9.53 -11.42 -5.95
C MET A 173 9.53 -12.96 -6.00
N GLU A 174 9.31 -13.58 -4.83
CA GLU A 174 9.36 -15.03 -4.65
C GLU A 174 8.27 -15.75 -5.45
N PHE A 175 7.03 -15.27 -5.38
CA PHE A 175 5.87 -15.83 -6.06
C PHE A 175 5.66 -15.27 -7.49
N GLY A 176 6.69 -14.63 -8.04
CA GLY A 176 6.80 -14.39 -9.47
C GLY A 176 5.90 -13.30 -10.04
N SER A 177 5.47 -12.30 -9.26
CA SER A 177 4.63 -11.17 -9.71
C SER A 177 5.22 -10.40 -10.89
N PHE A 178 6.55 -10.44 -11.06
CA PHE A 178 7.28 -9.75 -12.13
C PHE A 178 7.60 -10.65 -13.33
N ARG A 179 7.18 -11.92 -13.30
CA ARG A 179 7.53 -12.95 -14.29
C ARG A 179 6.44 -13.15 -15.35
N TYR A 180 5.53 -12.19 -15.52
CA TYR A 180 4.52 -12.21 -16.59
C TYR A 180 5.20 -12.36 -17.96
N ARG A 181 4.70 -13.30 -18.76
CA ARG A 181 5.13 -13.56 -20.14
C ARG A 181 3.95 -13.39 -21.06
N TRP A 182 4.16 -12.66 -22.13
CA TRP A 182 3.11 -12.35 -23.11
C TRP A 182 2.42 -13.61 -23.65
N ASP A 183 1.07 -13.60 -23.61
CA ASP A 183 0.18 -14.55 -24.29
C ASP A 183 0.51 -16.02 -23.97
N ARG A 184 0.69 -16.27 -22.67
CA ARG A 184 0.86 -17.61 -22.12
C ARG A 184 -0.32 -17.94 -21.22
N PRO A 185 -0.85 -19.16 -21.27
CA PRO A 185 -1.92 -19.55 -20.38
C PRO A 185 -1.43 -19.54 -18.92
N GLY A 186 -2.34 -19.24 -18.02
CA GLY A 186 -2.17 -19.47 -16.59
C GLY A 186 -2.40 -20.92 -16.20
N ALA A 187 -2.41 -21.19 -14.90
CA ALA A 187 -2.70 -22.51 -14.38
C ALA A 187 -4.19 -22.85 -14.49
N PHE A 188 -5.05 -21.83 -14.46
CA PHE A 188 -6.51 -21.95 -14.42
C PHE A 188 -7.21 -21.22 -15.56
N VAL A 189 -6.54 -20.27 -16.22
CA VAL A 189 -7.15 -19.46 -17.27
C VAL A 189 -6.32 -19.51 -18.55
N GLU A 190 -7.00 -19.72 -19.68
CA GLU A 190 -6.40 -19.70 -21.01
C GLU A 190 -5.96 -18.29 -21.43
N ALA A 191 -4.96 -18.21 -22.32
CA ALA A 191 -4.46 -16.94 -22.82
C ALA A 191 -5.49 -16.25 -23.73
N SER A 192 -5.81 -14.97 -23.45
CA SER A 192 -6.73 -14.16 -24.27
C SER A 192 -6.06 -12.95 -24.94
N MET A 193 -4.81 -12.65 -24.54
CA MET A 193 -4.15 -11.39 -24.88
C MET A 193 -3.82 -11.21 -26.35
N GLY A 194 -3.51 -12.29 -27.09
CA GLY A 194 -3.29 -12.24 -28.53
C GLY A 194 -4.53 -11.75 -29.30
N ALA A 195 -5.70 -12.31 -28.97
CA ALA A 195 -6.97 -11.89 -29.56
C ALA A 195 -7.34 -10.46 -29.16
N ARG A 196 -7.12 -10.09 -27.88
CA ARG A 196 -7.37 -8.73 -27.38
C ARG A 196 -6.50 -7.69 -28.09
N GLU A 197 -5.22 -7.96 -28.31
CA GLU A 197 -4.33 -7.04 -29.03
C GLU A 197 -4.79 -6.81 -30.47
N ALA A 198 -5.20 -7.87 -31.17
CA ALA A 198 -5.73 -7.77 -32.53
C ALA A 198 -7.00 -6.89 -32.58
N ALA A 199 -7.96 -7.15 -31.70
CA ALA A 199 -9.19 -6.37 -31.60
C ALA A 199 -8.93 -4.89 -31.22
N ALA A 200 -7.93 -4.63 -30.36
CA ALA A 200 -7.53 -3.27 -30.01
C ALA A 200 -6.90 -2.53 -31.19
N LYS A 201 -6.05 -3.19 -31.99
CA LYS A 201 -5.46 -2.62 -33.20
C LYS A 201 -6.52 -2.29 -34.25
N GLU A 202 -7.49 -3.18 -34.46
CA GLU A 202 -8.60 -2.96 -35.38
C GLU A 202 -9.43 -1.73 -34.97
N ARG A 203 -9.78 -1.62 -33.68
CA ARG A 203 -10.51 -0.46 -33.15
C ARG A 203 -9.75 0.86 -33.31
N ARG A 204 -8.44 0.88 -33.02
CA ARG A 204 -7.60 2.08 -33.20
C ARG A 204 -7.47 2.49 -34.66
N THR A 205 -7.31 1.51 -35.55
CA THR A 205 -7.23 1.74 -37.00
C THR A 205 -8.54 2.35 -37.50
N ALA A 206 -9.69 1.78 -37.11
CA ALA A 206 -11.00 2.32 -37.45
C ALA A 206 -11.21 3.75 -36.91
N ALA A 207 -10.72 4.04 -35.70
CA ALA A 207 -10.79 5.35 -35.06
C ALA A 207 -9.70 6.34 -35.52
N GLN A 208 -8.85 5.96 -36.49
CA GLN A 208 -7.69 6.77 -36.97
C GLN A 208 -6.77 7.25 -35.84
N GLN A 209 -6.64 6.46 -34.77
CA GLN A 209 -5.78 6.78 -33.64
C GLN A 209 -4.33 6.38 -33.94
N LYS A 210 -3.38 7.13 -33.38
CA LYS A 210 -1.95 6.82 -33.50
C LYS A 210 -1.65 5.48 -32.82
N GLU A 211 -0.87 4.64 -33.50
CA GLU A 211 -0.30 3.40 -32.94
C GLU A 211 0.45 3.68 -31.62
N ARG A 212 0.30 2.77 -30.65
CA ARG A 212 1.06 2.87 -29.40
C ARG A 212 2.53 2.54 -29.66
N SER A 213 3.42 3.09 -28.84
CA SER A 213 4.85 2.77 -28.91
C SER A 213 5.08 1.27 -28.76
N GLU A 214 6.09 0.76 -29.48
CA GLU A 214 6.50 -0.63 -29.36
C GLU A 214 6.85 -0.95 -27.90
N ALA A 215 6.30 -2.06 -27.40
CA ALA A 215 6.48 -2.45 -26.01
C ALA A 215 7.87 -3.06 -25.79
N ILE A 216 8.58 -2.54 -24.79
CA ILE A 216 9.91 -3.01 -24.38
C ILE A 216 9.78 -4.26 -23.49
N THR A 217 8.68 -4.44 -22.76
CA THR A 217 8.48 -5.56 -21.84
C THR A 217 7.16 -6.27 -22.11
N SER A 218 7.04 -7.53 -21.68
CA SER A 218 5.79 -8.30 -21.84
C SER A 218 4.63 -7.64 -21.09
N ILE A 219 4.88 -7.13 -19.89
CA ILE A 219 3.85 -6.48 -19.08
C ILE A 219 3.47 -5.10 -19.64
N GLN A 220 4.41 -4.36 -20.23
CA GLN A 220 4.08 -3.15 -20.98
C GLN A 220 3.19 -3.46 -22.19
N ARG A 221 3.48 -4.56 -22.91
CA ARG A 221 2.64 -5.02 -24.03
C ARG A 221 1.24 -5.39 -23.55
N TYR A 222 1.13 -6.05 -22.39
CA TYR A 222 -0.14 -6.37 -21.73
C TYR A 222 -0.98 -5.10 -21.51
N PHE A 223 -0.47 -4.09 -20.81
CA PHE A 223 -1.22 -2.85 -20.59
C PHE A 223 -1.49 -2.06 -21.89
N ASN A 224 -0.68 -2.24 -22.93
CA ASN A 224 -0.91 -1.64 -24.24
C ASN A 224 -2.10 -2.25 -25.01
N ALA A 225 -2.59 -3.42 -24.62
CA ALA A 225 -3.76 -4.06 -25.22
C ALA A 225 -5.11 -3.45 -24.78
N PHE A 226 -5.09 -2.57 -23.77
CA PHE A 226 -6.29 -1.95 -23.19
C PHE A 226 -6.34 -0.46 -23.50
N ASP A 227 -7.54 0.06 -23.71
CA ASP A 227 -7.76 1.48 -24.01
C ASP A 227 -7.56 2.32 -22.75
N GLU A 228 -8.20 1.94 -21.65
CA GLU A 228 -8.09 2.62 -20.35
C GLU A 228 -6.99 2.00 -19.48
N ARG A 229 -5.75 2.50 -19.66
CA ARG A 229 -4.56 1.97 -18.97
C ARG A 229 -4.65 2.03 -17.43
N THR A 230 -5.21 3.11 -16.90
CA THR A 230 -5.34 3.33 -15.46
C THR A 230 -6.22 2.25 -14.81
N LEU A 231 -7.34 1.90 -15.47
CA LEU A 231 -8.26 0.86 -15.00
C LEU A 231 -7.60 -0.51 -14.99
N ILE A 232 -7.00 -0.94 -16.11
CA ILE A 232 -6.38 -2.26 -16.16
C ILE A 232 -5.18 -2.38 -15.22
N SER A 233 -4.38 -1.33 -15.08
CA SER A 233 -3.25 -1.35 -14.14
C SER A 233 -3.74 -1.45 -12.69
N GLY A 234 -4.80 -0.74 -12.33
CA GLY A 234 -5.39 -0.82 -10.99
C GLY A 234 -5.98 -2.21 -10.71
N LEU A 235 -6.72 -2.77 -11.65
CA LEU A 235 -7.27 -4.13 -11.55
C LEU A 235 -6.18 -5.19 -11.46
N PHE A 236 -5.14 -5.10 -12.28
CA PHE A 236 -4.00 -6.01 -12.21
C PHE A 236 -3.32 -5.97 -10.84
N THR A 237 -3.11 -4.76 -10.28
CA THR A 237 -2.57 -4.63 -8.92
C THR A 237 -3.45 -5.31 -7.88
N ILE A 238 -4.77 -5.08 -7.90
CA ILE A 238 -5.69 -5.69 -6.93
C ILE A 238 -5.67 -7.21 -7.03
N VAL A 239 -5.75 -7.75 -8.24
CA VAL A 239 -5.79 -9.19 -8.49
C VAL A 239 -4.46 -9.84 -8.09
N GLU A 240 -3.34 -9.26 -8.50
CA GLU A 240 -2.01 -9.79 -8.19
C GLU A 240 -1.72 -9.71 -6.68
N ASP A 241 -2.11 -8.63 -6.00
CA ASP A 241 -1.99 -8.55 -4.54
C ASP A 241 -2.91 -9.54 -3.82
N THR A 242 -4.08 -9.85 -4.37
CA THR A 242 -4.94 -10.92 -3.84
C THR A 242 -4.20 -12.26 -3.90
N ARG A 243 -3.62 -12.59 -5.04
CA ARG A 243 -2.83 -13.81 -5.22
C ARG A 243 -1.67 -13.89 -4.22
N VAL A 244 -0.93 -12.79 -4.08
CA VAL A 244 0.22 -12.70 -3.16
C VAL A 244 -0.25 -12.84 -1.71
N ASP A 245 -1.31 -12.13 -1.29
CA ASP A 245 -1.86 -12.22 0.06
C ASP A 245 -2.32 -13.65 0.37
N THR A 246 -2.96 -14.34 -0.57
CA THR A 246 -3.36 -15.75 -0.40
C THR A 246 -2.16 -16.67 -0.23
N LEU A 247 -1.11 -16.51 -1.04
CA LEU A 247 0.11 -17.31 -0.92
C LEU A 247 0.87 -17.01 0.39
N VAL A 248 0.99 -15.74 0.77
CA VAL A 248 1.58 -15.32 2.05
C VAL A 248 0.82 -15.92 3.21
N ALA A 249 -0.51 -15.83 3.21
CA ALA A 249 -1.33 -16.42 4.24
C ALA A 249 -1.14 -17.94 4.27
N ARG A 250 -1.07 -18.62 3.13
CA ARG A 250 -0.89 -20.07 3.07
C ARG A 250 0.48 -20.51 3.60
N GLU A 251 1.56 -19.95 3.06
CA GLU A 251 2.94 -20.41 3.30
C GLU A 251 3.53 -19.87 4.62
N TYR A 252 3.17 -18.65 5.03
CA TYR A 252 3.77 -17.99 6.20
C TYR A 252 2.79 -17.87 7.37
N GLY A 253 2.58 -18.99 8.07
CA GLY A 253 1.66 -19.06 9.22
C GLY A 253 1.86 -18.00 10.31
N GLY A 254 3.12 -17.59 10.55
CA GLY A 254 3.47 -16.61 11.57
C GLY A 254 3.02 -15.17 11.31
N ILE A 255 2.70 -14.80 10.05
CA ILE A 255 2.28 -13.44 9.70
C ILE A 255 0.76 -13.27 9.62
N ARG A 256 0.00 -14.38 9.49
CA ARG A 256 -1.46 -14.38 9.23
C ARG A 256 -2.25 -13.42 10.12
N ARG A 257 -2.03 -13.49 11.45
CA ARG A 257 -2.75 -12.64 12.42
C ARG A 257 -2.53 -11.15 12.14
N TRP A 258 -1.31 -10.77 11.81
CA TRP A 258 -0.94 -9.36 11.61
C TRP A 258 -1.32 -8.87 10.21
N LEU A 259 -1.25 -9.74 9.20
CA LEU A 259 -1.81 -9.46 7.88
C LEU A 259 -3.32 -9.20 7.98
N HIS A 260 -4.07 -10.07 8.66
CA HIS A 260 -5.50 -9.90 8.88
C HIS A 260 -5.82 -8.60 9.64
N ARG A 261 -5.10 -8.31 10.73
CA ARG A 261 -5.30 -7.07 11.50
C ARG A 261 -5.08 -5.81 10.63
N LEU A 262 -4.10 -5.82 9.72
CA LEU A 262 -3.88 -4.70 8.79
C LEU A 262 -4.94 -4.63 7.70
N GLN A 263 -5.37 -5.78 7.16
CA GLN A 263 -6.48 -5.83 6.21
C GLN A 263 -7.78 -5.27 6.81
N GLU A 264 -8.08 -5.59 8.07
CA GLU A 264 -9.19 -5.00 8.81
C GLU A 264 -9.01 -3.49 9.01
N TRP A 265 -7.82 -3.07 9.45
CA TRP A 265 -7.49 -1.65 9.65
C TRP A 265 -7.66 -0.82 8.37
N GLU A 266 -7.27 -1.36 7.22
CA GLU A 266 -7.47 -0.77 5.90
C GLU A 266 -8.95 -0.73 5.51
N ALA A 267 -9.65 -1.85 5.68
CA ALA A 267 -11.06 -2.00 5.32
C ALA A 267 -11.96 -0.99 6.05
N GLU A 268 -11.67 -0.70 7.32
CA GLU A 268 -12.41 0.27 8.14
C GLU A 268 -12.25 1.73 7.68
N ARG A 269 -11.15 2.04 6.97
CA ARG A 269 -10.82 3.38 6.49
C ARG A 269 -11.17 3.61 5.03
N ARG A 270 -11.77 2.63 4.37
CA ARG A 270 -12.14 2.70 2.95
C ARG A 270 -13.25 3.73 2.70
N PRO A 271 -13.16 4.52 1.61
CA PRO A 271 -14.17 5.51 1.26
C PRO A 271 -15.53 4.87 0.90
N ARG A 272 -16.63 5.60 1.14
CA ARG A 272 -18.00 5.13 0.89
C ARG A 272 -18.26 4.96 -0.60
N VAL A 273 -18.59 3.73 -1.02
CA VAL A 273 -18.78 3.38 -2.43
C VAL A 273 -20.04 3.99 -3.03
N GLU A 274 -21.02 4.32 -2.20
CA GLU A 274 -22.27 4.96 -2.58
C GLU A 274 -22.08 6.40 -3.08
N GLU A 275 -20.95 7.02 -2.71
CA GLU A 275 -20.57 8.39 -3.09
C GLU A 275 -19.68 8.42 -4.35
N MET A 276 -19.38 7.26 -4.94
CA MET A 276 -18.52 7.11 -6.11
C MET A 276 -19.32 6.90 -7.40
N GLY A 277 -18.68 7.10 -8.55
CA GLY A 277 -19.20 6.58 -9.81
C GLY A 277 -19.23 5.05 -9.80
N LEU A 278 -20.25 4.43 -10.40
CA LEU A 278 -20.49 2.98 -10.30
C LEU A 278 -19.27 2.13 -10.73
N ARG A 279 -18.54 2.54 -11.78
CA ARG A 279 -17.33 1.82 -12.21
C ARG A 279 -16.23 1.91 -11.15
N THR A 280 -16.01 3.08 -10.57
CA THR A 280 -15.06 3.25 -9.45
C THR A 280 -15.51 2.45 -8.22
N ALA A 281 -16.80 2.48 -7.89
CA ALA A 281 -17.38 1.69 -6.80
C ALA A 281 -17.22 0.17 -7.02
N PHE A 282 -17.33 -0.31 -8.26
CA PHE A 282 -17.10 -1.72 -8.60
C PHE A 282 -15.67 -2.13 -8.26
N VAL A 283 -14.68 -1.36 -8.75
CA VAL A 283 -13.26 -1.63 -8.50
C VAL A 283 -12.93 -1.54 -7.01
N GLU A 284 -13.52 -0.59 -6.29
CA GLU A 284 -13.40 -0.47 -4.84
C GLU A 284 -13.98 -1.70 -4.10
N ASN A 285 -15.12 -2.24 -4.54
CA ASN A 285 -15.68 -3.46 -3.95
C ASN A 285 -14.84 -4.70 -4.23
N ILE A 286 -14.22 -4.81 -5.41
CA ILE A 286 -13.24 -5.87 -5.69
C ILE A 286 -12.01 -5.74 -4.77
N LEU A 287 -11.54 -4.51 -4.52
CA LEU A 287 -10.47 -4.26 -3.55
C LEU A 287 -10.90 -4.63 -2.11
N ARG A 288 -12.11 -4.30 -1.67
CA ARG A 288 -12.66 -4.74 -0.37
C ARG A 288 -12.73 -6.27 -0.25
N ALA A 289 -13.15 -6.95 -1.32
CA ALA A 289 -13.10 -8.41 -1.39
C ALA A 289 -11.66 -8.94 -1.26
N SER A 290 -10.70 -8.33 -1.97
CA SER A 290 -9.29 -8.72 -1.89
C SER A 290 -8.66 -8.52 -0.51
N LEU A 291 -9.20 -7.63 0.32
CA LEU A 291 -8.76 -7.44 1.71
C LEU A 291 -9.30 -8.54 2.64
N GLY A 292 -10.02 -9.54 2.13
CA GLY A 292 -10.68 -10.54 2.96
C GLY A 292 -11.85 -9.98 3.77
N ARG A 293 -12.37 -8.80 3.37
CA ARG A 293 -13.48 -8.10 4.05
C ARG A 293 -14.69 -7.90 3.13
N PRO A 294 -15.23 -8.97 2.52
CA PRO A 294 -16.39 -8.87 1.64
C PRO A 294 -17.63 -8.35 2.38
N ASP A 295 -17.71 -8.49 3.71
CA ASP A 295 -18.77 -7.92 4.56
C ASP A 295 -18.92 -6.39 4.42
N THR A 296 -17.84 -5.71 4.03
CA THR A 296 -17.81 -4.26 3.84
C THR A 296 -18.28 -3.81 2.46
N ILE A 297 -18.59 -4.74 1.55
CA ILE A 297 -19.08 -4.43 0.20
C ILE A 297 -20.46 -3.79 0.27
N ARG A 298 -20.69 -2.79 -0.57
CA ARG A 298 -22.03 -2.26 -0.85
C ARG A 298 -22.20 -2.11 -2.34
N TRP A 299 -23.32 -2.59 -2.87
CA TRP A 299 -23.56 -2.58 -4.32
C TRP A 299 -25.05 -2.46 -4.67
N PRO A 300 -25.42 -1.82 -5.79
CA PRO A 300 -26.82 -1.75 -6.18
C PRO A 300 -27.40 -3.14 -6.49
N VAL A 301 -28.55 -3.44 -5.90
CA VAL A 301 -29.24 -4.74 -6.01
C VAL A 301 -29.49 -5.12 -7.47
N ALA A 302 -29.89 -4.16 -8.30
CA ALA A 302 -30.18 -4.35 -9.72
C ALA A 302 -28.97 -4.85 -10.53
N PHE A 303 -27.75 -4.61 -10.06
CA PHE A 303 -26.50 -4.88 -10.79
C PHE A 303 -25.63 -5.94 -10.09
N ARG A 304 -26.19 -6.73 -9.16
CA ARG A 304 -25.47 -7.77 -8.40
C ARG A 304 -24.74 -8.79 -9.25
N GLU A 305 -25.25 -9.08 -10.43
CA GLU A 305 -24.65 -10.05 -11.35
C GLU A 305 -23.21 -9.66 -11.72
N TYR A 306 -22.95 -8.39 -12.04
CA TYR A 306 -21.60 -7.92 -12.37
C TYR A 306 -20.63 -8.12 -11.21
N LEU A 307 -21.06 -7.82 -9.98
CA LEU A 307 -20.22 -7.98 -8.80
C LEU A 307 -20.00 -9.46 -8.46
N SER A 308 -21.02 -10.30 -8.62
CA SER A 308 -20.92 -11.75 -8.41
C SER A 308 -19.92 -12.36 -9.39
N GLN A 309 -20.03 -12.04 -10.69
CA GLN A 309 -19.05 -12.48 -11.69
C GLN A 309 -17.64 -11.98 -11.36
N GLY A 310 -17.49 -10.73 -10.92
CA GLY A 310 -16.20 -10.19 -10.51
C GLY A 310 -15.58 -10.90 -9.30
N MET A 311 -16.40 -11.22 -8.28
CA MET A 311 -15.95 -12.00 -7.12
C MET A 311 -15.56 -13.42 -7.51
N GLY A 312 -16.36 -14.10 -8.35
CA GLY A 312 -16.03 -15.42 -8.87
C GLY A 312 -14.73 -15.44 -9.67
N ALA A 313 -14.46 -14.41 -10.48
CA ALA A 313 -13.20 -14.26 -11.20
C ALA A 313 -12.02 -14.05 -10.23
N LEU A 314 -12.18 -13.21 -9.20
CA LEU A 314 -11.15 -12.98 -8.19
C LEU A 314 -10.78 -14.26 -7.43
N LYS A 315 -11.76 -15.14 -7.15
CA LYS A 315 -11.52 -16.44 -6.49
C LYS A 315 -10.61 -17.38 -7.28
N ILE A 316 -10.40 -17.16 -8.58
CA ILE A 316 -9.46 -17.95 -9.40
C ILE A 316 -8.02 -17.75 -8.91
N VAL A 317 -7.61 -16.52 -8.59
CA VAL A 317 -6.23 -16.27 -8.15
C VAL A 317 -5.97 -16.67 -6.69
N GLU A 318 -7.02 -16.99 -5.94
CA GLU A 318 -6.90 -17.59 -4.61
C GLU A 318 -6.65 -19.12 -4.67
N GLN A 319 -6.76 -19.74 -5.86
CA GLN A 319 -6.54 -21.18 -6.02
C GLN A 319 -5.07 -21.58 -5.84
N GLU A 320 -4.86 -22.79 -5.31
CA GLU A 320 -3.52 -23.36 -5.18
C GLU A 320 -2.84 -23.55 -6.53
N GLY A 321 -1.67 -22.94 -6.71
CA GLY A 321 -0.92 -23.01 -7.96
C GLY A 321 -1.23 -21.89 -8.96
N ALA A 322 -2.12 -20.96 -8.60
CA ALA A 322 -2.40 -19.78 -9.41
C ALA A 322 -1.12 -18.95 -9.56
N ASN A 323 -0.89 -18.44 -10.77
CA ASN A 323 0.31 -17.70 -11.10
C ASN A 323 -0.02 -16.31 -11.69
N VAL A 324 1.02 -15.54 -11.99
CA VAL A 324 0.87 -14.17 -12.51
C VAL A 324 0.13 -14.09 -13.85
N GLN A 325 0.12 -15.18 -14.64
CA GLN A 325 -0.66 -15.23 -15.88
C GLN A 325 -2.15 -15.32 -15.57
N ASP A 326 -2.55 -16.12 -14.57
CA ASP A 326 -3.94 -16.14 -14.08
C ASP A 326 -4.36 -14.75 -13.59
N SER A 327 -3.44 -14.04 -12.90
CA SER A 327 -3.71 -12.67 -12.45
C SER A 327 -3.92 -11.69 -13.61
N ALA A 328 -3.15 -11.83 -14.68
CA ALA A 328 -3.31 -11.03 -15.89
C ALA A 328 -4.64 -11.32 -16.60
N GLU A 329 -5.03 -12.58 -16.73
CA GLU A 329 -6.29 -12.94 -17.39
C GLU A 329 -7.52 -12.58 -16.54
N VAL A 330 -7.47 -12.78 -15.21
CA VAL A 330 -8.53 -12.35 -14.29
C VAL A 330 -8.68 -10.83 -14.28
N ALA A 331 -7.57 -10.07 -14.29
CA ALA A 331 -7.64 -8.62 -14.42
C ALA A 331 -8.26 -8.17 -15.75
N ALA A 332 -8.03 -8.91 -16.84
CA ALA A 332 -8.66 -8.67 -18.13
C ALA A 332 -10.18 -8.94 -18.10
N MET A 333 -10.61 -10.00 -17.42
CA MET A 333 -12.04 -10.29 -17.20
C MET A 333 -12.73 -9.19 -16.38
N LEU A 334 -12.10 -8.76 -15.28
CA LEU A 334 -12.62 -7.67 -14.45
C LEU A 334 -12.67 -6.35 -15.21
N TYR A 335 -11.73 -6.12 -16.13
CA TYR A 335 -11.73 -4.94 -16.99
C TYR A 335 -12.95 -4.94 -17.90
N ASP A 336 -13.28 -6.08 -18.52
CA ASP A 336 -14.44 -6.18 -19.40
C ASP A 336 -15.75 -5.97 -18.64
N ILE A 337 -15.87 -6.51 -17.42
CA ILE A 337 -17.00 -6.24 -16.51
C ILE A 337 -17.07 -4.75 -16.19
N ALA A 338 -15.95 -4.14 -15.79
CA ALA A 338 -15.91 -2.72 -15.43
C ALA A 338 -16.24 -1.79 -16.60
N GLN A 339 -15.85 -2.13 -17.83
CA GLN A 339 -16.20 -1.37 -19.03
C GLN A 339 -17.69 -1.43 -19.37
N ALA A 340 -18.38 -2.52 -19.02
CA ALA A 340 -19.82 -2.62 -19.17
C ALA A 340 -20.59 -1.76 -18.13
N ILE A 341 -19.91 -1.25 -17.10
CA ILE A 341 -20.50 -0.41 -16.05
C ILE A 341 -20.22 1.08 -16.38
N PRO A 342 -21.25 1.92 -16.53
CA PRO A 342 -21.07 3.36 -16.71
C PRO A 342 -20.52 3.98 -15.43
N ASN A 343 -19.62 4.95 -15.53
CA ASN A 343 -19.05 5.58 -14.35
C ASN A 343 -19.85 6.81 -13.91
N VAL A 344 -21.10 6.61 -13.47
CA VAL A 344 -22.01 7.69 -13.03
C VAL A 344 -22.32 7.56 -11.54
N ILE A 345 -22.59 8.66 -10.84
CA ILE A 345 -23.08 8.60 -9.46
C ILE A 345 -24.53 8.13 -9.48
N ALA A 346 -24.87 7.16 -8.63
CA ALA A 346 -26.25 6.75 -8.42
C ALA A 346 -27.05 7.93 -7.83
N ALA A 347 -28.02 8.47 -8.58
CA ALA A 347 -28.81 9.60 -8.11
C ALA A 347 -29.75 9.18 -6.96
N PRO A 348 -29.79 9.94 -5.84
CA PRO A 348 -30.75 9.69 -4.77
C PRO A 348 -32.19 9.87 -5.29
N GLY A 349 -33.01 8.82 -5.20
CA GLY A 349 -34.44 8.87 -5.54
C GLY A 349 -34.87 8.10 -6.79
N ASP A 350 -33.93 7.52 -7.56
CA ASP A 350 -34.26 6.77 -8.78
C ASP A 350 -34.89 5.39 -8.53
N GLY A 351 -34.85 4.87 -7.29
CA GLY A 351 -35.34 3.54 -6.91
C GLY A 351 -34.61 2.36 -7.58
N LYS A 352 -33.86 2.60 -8.66
CA LYS A 352 -33.04 1.63 -9.41
C LYS A 352 -31.71 1.29 -8.73
N TYR A 353 -31.24 2.17 -7.85
CA TYR A 353 -29.94 2.06 -7.17
C TYR A 353 -30.12 1.86 -5.67
N GLU A 354 -30.96 0.91 -5.27
CA GLU A 354 -30.99 0.45 -3.87
C GLU A 354 -29.69 -0.29 -3.57
N TRP A 355 -28.89 0.22 -2.64
CA TRP A 355 -27.61 -0.35 -2.25
C TRP A 355 -27.79 -1.31 -1.09
N ASP A 356 -27.15 -2.49 -1.18
CA ASP A 356 -27.21 -3.50 -0.13
C ASP A 356 -25.84 -4.19 0.04
N GLY A 357 -25.69 -4.95 1.11
CA GLY A 357 -24.54 -5.81 1.35
C GLY A 357 -24.51 -7.04 0.43
N PRO A 358 -23.42 -7.83 0.49
CA PRO A 358 -23.34 -9.11 -0.22
C PRO A 358 -24.36 -10.11 0.34
N THR A 359 -24.90 -10.95 -0.53
CA THR A 359 -25.75 -12.10 -0.12
C THR A 359 -24.89 -13.29 0.29
N ASP A 360 -25.48 -14.27 1.00
CA ASP A 360 -24.78 -15.52 1.35
C ASP A 360 -24.26 -16.28 0.12
N ASP A 361 -25.01 -16.24 -0.99
CA ASP A 361 -24.59 -16.83 -2.27
C ASP A 361 -23.33 -16.14 -2.84
N MET A 362 -23.23 -14.81 -2.70
CA MET A 362 -22.05 -14.06 -3.13
C MET A 362 -20.82 -14.35 -2.26
N LEU A 363 -21.03 -14.53 -0.95
CA LEU A 363 -19.94 -14.85 -0.01
C LEU A 363 -19.41 -16.28 -0.19
N SER A 364 -20.24 -17.18 -0.69
CA SER A 364 -19.92 -18.59 -0.94
C SER A 364 -19.63 -18.91 -2.41
N ILE A 365 -19.47 -17.87 -3.25
CA ILE A 365 -19.24 -18.02 -4.68
C ILE A 365 -17.96 -18.82 -4.97
N GLN A 366 -18.07 -19.75 -5.92
CA GLN A 366 -16.93 -20.55 -6.37
C GLN A 366 -16.10 -19.81 -7.42
N PRO A 367 -14.81 -20.16 -7.58
CA PRO A 367 -13.98 -19.67 -8.68
C PRO A 367 -14.64 -19.97 -10.03
N GLY A 368 -14.70 -18.97 -10.90
CA GLY A 368 -15.33 -19.13 -12.20
C GLY A 368 -15.01 -17.97 -13.14
N THR A 369 -14.94 -18.28 -14.42
CA THR A 369 -14.83 -17.25 -15.46
C THR A 369 -16.22 -16.66 -15.73
N PRO A 370 -16.33 -15.35 -16.00
CA PRO A 370 -17.62 -14.74 -16.34
C PRO A 370 -18.26 -15.45 -17.55
N SER A 371 -19.55 -15.75 -17.45
CA SER A 371 -20.32 -16.52 -18.45
C SER A 371 -20.61 -15.75 -19.76
N GLY A 372 -20.16 -14.50 -19.88
CA GLY A 372 -20.42 -13.64 -21.04
C GLY A 372 -21.86 -13.10 -21.11
N GLU A 373 -22.73 -13.52 -20.18
CA GLU A 373 -24.03 -12.90 -19.96
C GLU A 373 -23.80 -11.50 -19.36
N GLN A 374 -24.03 -10.47 -20.19
CA GLN A 374 -23.98 -9.09 -19.75
C GLN A 374 -25.13 -8.90 -18.75
N GLY A 375 -24.81 -8.32 -17.59
CA GLY A 375 -25.83 -7.85 -16.65
C GLY A 375 -26.80 -6.86 -17.31
N PRO A 376 -27.84 -6.43 -16.59
CA PRO A 376 -28.86 -5.57 -17.18
C PRO A 376 -28.25 -4.32 -17.81
N ASP A 377 -28.67 -4.04 -19.05
CA ASP A 377 -28.11 -2.99 -19.90
C ASP A 377 -28.11 -1.64 -19.18
N MET A 378 -26.92 -1.08 -19.00
CA MET A 378 -26.72 0.21 -18.35
C MET A 378 -26.47 1.25 -19.44
N GLN A 379 -27.50 2.04 -19.75
CA GLN A 379 -27.36 3.08 -20.77
C GLN A 379 -26.34 4.14 -20.33
N PRO A 380 -25.37 4.49 -21.19
CA PRO A 380 -24.46 5.58 -20.93
C PRO A 380 -25.25 6.88 -20.77
N SER A 381 -24.92 7.63 -19.73
CA SER A 381 -25.49 8.95 -19.43
C SER A 381 -24.46 10.02 -19.80
N ASP A 382 -24.93 11.21 -20.16
CA ASP A 382 -24.09 12.38 -20.44
C ASP A 382 -23.27 12.85 -19.22
N GLN A 383 -23.45 12.21 -18.05
CA GLN A 383 -22.77 12.51 -16.79
C GLN A 383 -21.64 11.51 -16.45
N GLU A 384 -21.00 10.88 -17.44
CA GLU A 384 -19.85 10.00 -17.17
C GLU A 384 -18.73 10.75 -16.44
N MET A 385 -18.39 10.26 -15.25
CA MET A 385 -17.25 10.72 -14.49
C MET A 385 -15.97 10.08 -15.02
N GLN A 386 -14.86 10.81 -14.96
CA GLN A 386 -13.55 10.23 -15.16
C GLN A 386 -13.27 9.16 -14.09
N PHE A 387 -12.81 7.98 -14.52
CA PHE A 387 -12.42 6.93 -13.60
C PHE A 387 -11.22 7.37 -12.75
N GLN A 388 -11.29 7.05 -11.46
CA GLN A 388 -10.18 7.18 -10.53
C GLN A 388 -9.90 5.81 -9.92
N SER A 389 -8.63 5.40 -9.93
CA SER A 389 -8.21 4.19 -9.23
C SER A 389 -8.41 4.36 -7.73
N PRO A 390 -8.97 3.35 -7.04
CA PRO A 390 -9.01 3.37 -5.59
C PRO A 390 -7.62 3.53 -4.96
N PRO A 391 -7.52 4.24 -3.82
CA PRO A 391 -6.26 4.32 -3.09
C PRO A 391 -5.81 2.91 -2.70
N GLN A 392 -4.54 2.60 -2.92
CA GLN A 392 -4.00 1.27 -2.61
C GLN A 392 -3.79 1.12 -1.10
N PRO A 393 -4.02 -0.09 -0.53
CA PRO A 393 -3.69 -0.35 0.87
C PRO A 393 -2.21 -0.08 1.15
N GLU A 394 -1.91 0.63 2.22
CA GLU A 394 -0.55 1.06 2.57
C GLU A 394 0.39 -0.13 2.73
N PHE A 395 -0.11 -1.22 3.32
CA PHE A 395 0.70 -2.41 3.58
C PHE A 395 1.11 -3.20 2.34
N ARG A 396 0.33 -3.10 1.27
CA ARG A 396 0.67 -3.68 -0.04
C ARG A 396 1.67 -2.80 -0.78
N GLY A 397 1.64 -1.49 -0.53
CA GLY A 397 2.57 -0.52 -1.09
C GLY A 397 2.50 -0.42 -2.62
N ASP A 398 3.45 0.31 -3.20
CA ASP A 398 3.52 0.59 -4.63
C ASP A 398 3.92 -0.66 -5.43
N PHE A 399 3.09 -1.05 -6.40
CA PHE A 399 3.39 -2.12 -7.35
C PHE A 399 3.76 -1.57 -8.72
N LYS A 400 4.99 -1.84 -9.18
CA LYS A 400 5.55 -1.26 -10.43
C LYS A 400 6.10 -2.34 -11.38
N PRO A 401 5.24 -3.23 -11.90
CA PRO A 401 5.70 -4.41 -12.64
C PRO A 401 6.42 -4.07 -13.95
N GLU A 402 6.05 -2.98 -14.63
CA GLU A 402 6.73 -2.52 -15.84
C GLU A 402 8.18 -2.11 -15.59
N LEU A 403 8.41 -1.34 -14.51
CA LEU A 403 9.73 -0.88 -14.12
C LEU A 403 10.62 -2.07 -13.76
N VAL A 404 10.12 -2.97 -12.91
CA VAL A 404 10.88 -4.16 -12.49
C VAL A 404 11.24 -5.04 -13.69
N GLN A 405 10.29 -5.30 -14.58
CA GLN A 405 10.57 -6.10 -15.77
C GLN A 405 11.52 -5.39 -16.74
N LEU A 406 11.49 -4.06 -16.82
CA LEU A 406 12.44 -3.26 -17.60
C LEU A 406 13.86 -3.35 -17.02
N LEU A 407 14.01 -3.15 -15.71
CA LEU A 407 15.28 -3.25 -15.00
C LEU A 407 15.89 -4.65 -15.13
N ALA A 408 15.08 -5.70 -14.96
CA ALA A 408 15.50 -7.08 -15.16
C ALA A 408 15.99 -7.33 -16.59
N ARG A 409 15.30 -6.78 -17.60
CA ARG A 409 15.72 -6.88 -19.01
C ARG A 409 17.04 -6.14 -19.27
N LEU A 410 17.24 -4.97 -18.67
CA LEU A 410 18.49 -4.20 -18.81
C LEU A 410 19.66 -4.92 -18.17
N LYS A 411 19.49 -5.47 -16.95
CA LYS A 411 20.51 -6.25 -16.26
C LYS A 411 20.97 -7.46 -17.06
N ASN A 412 20.02 -8.25 -17.59
CA ASN A 412 20.34 -9.42 -18.42
C ASN A 412 21.09 -9.06 -19.72
N LYS A 413 20.86 -7.87 -20.30
CA LYS A 413 21.63 -7.40 -21.46
C LYS A 413 23.07 -7.06 -21.09
N VAL A 414 23.28 -6.38 -19.96
CA VAL A 414 24.61 -6.02 -19.47
C VAL A 414 25.43 -7.27 -19.16
N ASP A 415 24.83 -8.26 -18.50
CA ASP A 415 25.51 -9.52 -18.17
C ASP A 415 25.84 -10.32 -19.45
N GLY A 416 24.95 -10.32 -20.44
CA GLY A 416 25.19 -10.97 -21.74
C GLY A 416 26.27 -10.29 -22.60
N ASP A 417 26.39 -8.97 -22.54
CA ASP A 417 27.46 -8.22 -23.24
C ASP A 417 28.83 -8.39 -22.56
N GLN A 418 28.88 -8.61 -21.23
CA GLN A 418 30.12 -8.88 -20.50
C GLN A 418 30.67 -10.29 -20.75
N ASP A 419 29.81 -11.31 -20.82
CA ASP A 419 30.22 -12.68 -21.17
C ASP A 419 30.63 -12.80 -22.65
N GLY A 420 30.05 -11.99 -23.54
CA GLY A 420 30.42 -11.95 -24.97
C GLY A 420 31.74 -11.23 -25.29
N SER A 421 32.29 -10.46 -24.35
CA SER A 421 33.57 -9.73 -24.50
C SER A 421 34.79 -10.49 -23.97
N MET A 422 34.58 -11.65 -23.34
CA MET A 422 35.64 -12.51 -22.76
C MET A 422 35.83 -13.82 -23.53
N ALA A 423 35.24 -13.96 -24.72
CA ALA A 423 35.33 -15.15 -25.59
C ALA A 423 36.23 -14.93 -26.81
#